data_AF-A0A9R0XM65-F1
#
_entry.id   AF-A0A9R0XM65-F1
#
_cell.length_a   1.000
_cell.length_b   1.000
_cell.length_c   1.000
_cell.angle_alpha   90.00
_cell.angle_beta   90.00
_cell.angle_gamma   90.00
#
_symmetry.space_group_name_H-M   'P 1'
#
loop_
_entity.id
_entity.type
_entity.pdbx_description
1 polymer ?
#
loop_
_entity_poly.entity_id
_entity_poly.type
_entity_poly.pdbx_seq_one_letter_code
_entity_poly.pdbx_strand_id
1 'polypeptide(L)'
;MAPEVKVPLLEGRGATPAQTLGNIVVSIVGTGVLGLPYAFRTAGWLAGALGVAGAGAATFYCMLLLLDCRDRLREQETEEDGHGGEQRPHGDGGNYTYGDLGERCFGPVGRHFTEAIIVLCQTGGTVAYLVFIGQNISSVLPALSSATVVLALLLPAEVALSFVRSLSALAPFSILADACTVLAVVLCVALALTFAVMMHPIHEIVESRLLAPGGWVRRRGGFVERAALHLSRVAVVATLAAIACFVPAFGEFAAFVGSTVCALLSFVLPALFHLRVVGPTASTWARAVDYFFLLSGLVFAGHGMYTVLSPQ
;
A
#
# COMPACT_ATOMS: atom_id res chain seq x y z
N MET A 1 -42.97 10.72 16.22
CA MET A 1 -42.96 9.71 15.14
C MET A 1 -42.44 10.40 13.89
N ALA A 2 -41.12 10.44 13.72
CA ALA A 2 -40.48 11.03 12.55
C ALA A 2 -40.31 9.94 11.49
N PRO A 3 -40.55 10.23 10.19
CA PRO A 3 -40.48 9.23 9.14
C PRO A 3 -39.06 8.72 8.96
N GLU A 4 -38.93 7.40 8.86
CA GLU A 4 -37.71 6.68 8.54
C GLU A 4 -37.26 7.06 7.12
N VAL A 5 -36.23 7.91 7.02
CA VAL A 5 -35.57 8.19 5.74
C VAL A 5 -34.74 6.97 5.40
N LYS A 6 -35.33 6.05 4.63
CA LYS A 6 -34.59 5.00 3.93
C LYS A 6 -33.63 5.68 2.97
N VAL A 7 -32.35 5.70 3.33
CA VAL A 7 -31.24 6.03 2.43
C VAL A 7 -31.06 4.88 1.43
N PRO A 8 -31.46 5.02 0.17
CA PRO A 8 -31.34 3.94 -0.80
C PRO A 8 -30.01 4.11 -1.54
N LEU A 9 -28.88 3.81 -0.90
CA LEU A 9 -27.56 3.98 -1.54
C LEU A 9 -26.44 3.01 -1.09
N LEU A 10 -26.78 1.85 -0.52
CA LEU A 10 -25.82 0.75 -0.31
C LEU A 10 -26.40 -0.61 -0.72
N GLU A 11 -27.06 -0.66 -1.87
CA GLU A 11 -27.19 -1.91 -2.63
C GLU A 11 -26.34 -1.80 -3.91
N GLY A 12 -25.11 -1.33 -3.72
CA GLY A 12 -24.08 -1.36 -4.75
C GLY A 12 -23.50 -2.76 -4.80
N ARG A 13 -23.89 -3.52 -5.82
CA ARG A 13 -23.28 -4.79 -6.25
C ARG A 13 -21.82 -4.88 -5.77
N GLY A 14 -21.54 -5.83 -4.88
CA GLY A 14 -20.16 -6.20 -4.55
C GLY A 14 -19.38 -6.44 -5.84
N ALA A 15 -18.10 -6.06 -5.86
CA ALA A 15 -17.24 -6.28 -7.01
C ALA A 15 -17.32 -7.75 -7.43
N THR A 16 -17.52 -8.00 -8.73
CA THR A 16 -17.54 -9.38 -9.23
C THR A 16 -16.18 -10.03 -8.98
N PRO A 17 -16.09 -11.35 -8.82
CA PRO A 17 -14.80 -12.03 -8.64
C PRO A 17 -13.76 -11.65 -9.70
N ALA A 18 -14.20 -11.41 -10.94
CA ALA A 18 -13.37 -10.94 -12.03
C ALA A 18 -12.88 -9.50 -11.84
N GLN A 19 -13.74 -8.60 -11.35
CA GLN A 19 -13.34 -7.22 -11.01
C GLN A 19 -12.37 -7.20 -9.82
N THR A 20 -12.63 -7.99 -8.79
CA THR A 20 -11.74 -8.14 -7.64
C THR A 20 -10.38 -8.68 -8.07
N LEU A 21 -10.35 -9.72 -8.90
CA LEU A 21 -9.12 -10.27 -9.47
C LEU A 21 -8.38 -9.21 -10.30
N GLY A 22 -9.08 -8.47 -11.17
CA GLY A 22 -8.49 -7.40 -11.96
C GLY A 22 -7.85 -6.30 -11.09
N ASN A 23 -8.54 -5.88 -10.03
CA ASN A 23 -8.04 -4.89 -9.08
C ASN A 23 -6.81 -5.41 -8.32
N ILE A 24 -6.81 -6.69 -7.92
CA ILE A 24 -5.65 -7.33 -7.29
C ILE A 24 -4.47 -7.38 -8.26
N VAL A 25 -4.68 -7.80 -9.51
CA VAL A 25 -3.62 -7.89 -10.53
C VAL A 25 -3.02 -6.50 -10.81
N VAL A 26 -3.84 -5.47 -11.01
CA VAL A 26 -3.36 -4.08 -11.22
C VAL A 26 -2.62 -3.53 -10.00
N SER A 27 -3.03 -3.93 -8.79
CA SER A 27 -2.33 -3.56 -7.56
C SER A 27 -0.96 -4.25 -7.42
N ILE A 28 -0.84 -5.50 -7.87
CA ILE A 28 0.39 -6.32 -7.78
C ILE A 28 1.38 -6.00 -8.93
N VAL A 29 0.89 -5.74 -10.14
CA VAL A 29 1.72 -5.45 -11.32
C VAL A 29 2.20 -4.00 -11.24
N GLY A 30 3.34 -3.80 -10.57
CA GLY A 30 4.04 -2.52 -10.45
C GLY A 30 5.30 -2.39 -11.31
N THR A 31 6.06 -1.31 -11.10
CA THR A 31 7.35 -1.08 -11.79
C THR A 31 8.39 -2.17 -11.49
N GLY A 32 8.24 -2.92 -10.39
CA GLY A 32 9.12 -4.04 -10.04
C GLY A 32 9.19 -5.12 -11.12
N VAL A 33 8.13 -5.31 -11.91
CA VAL A 33 8.10 -6.29 -13.02
C VAL A 33 9.11 -5.92 -14.12
N LEU A 34 9.40 -4.63 -14.29
CA LEU A 34 10.34 -4.14 -15.30
C LEU A 34 11.80 -4.43 -14.94
N GLY A 35 12.09 -4.64 -13.66
CA GLY A 35 13.39 -5.09 -13.18
C GLY A 35 13.61 -6.61 -13.33
N LEU A 36 12.55 -7.39 -13.52
CA LEU A 36 12.64 -8.86 -13.60
C LEU A 36 13.50 -9.36 -14.77
N PRO A 37 13.41 -8.84 -16.01
CA PRO A 37 14.27 -9.29 -17.10
C PRO A 37 15.76 -9.09 -16.78
N TYR A 38 16.11 -7.96 -16.15
CA TYR A 38 17.47 -7.70 -15.71
C TYR A 38 17.89 -8.67 -14.60
N ALA A 39 17.02 -8.90 -13.61
CA ALA A 39 17.28 -9.84 -12.51
C ALA A 39 17.48 -11.28 -13.02
N PHE A 40 16.70 -11.73 -14.00
CA PHE A 40 16.85 -13.05 -14.63
C PHE A 40 18.12 -13.14 -15.47
N ARG A 41 18.52 -12.04 -16.12
CA ARG A 41 19.78 -11.96 -16.85
C ARG A 41 20.99 -12.09 -15.91
N THR A 42 20.92 -11.51 -14.71
CA THR A 42 22.04 -11.55 -13.74
C THR A 42 22.04 -12.81 -12.87
N ALA A 43 20.87 -13.30 -12.45
CA ALA A 43 20.75 -14.49 -11.60
C ALA A 43 20.72 -15.81 -12.39
N GLY A 44 20.34 -15.76 -13.68
CA GLY A 44 20.05 -16.92 -14.49
C GLY A 44 18.57 -17.33 -14.41
N TRP A 45 18.09 -18.02 -15.43
CA TRP A 45 16.67 -18.36 -15.60
C TRP A 45 16.15 -19.27 -14.47
N LEU A 46 16.94 -20.27 -14.07
CA LEU A 46 16.55 -21.21 -13.03
C LEU A 46 16.51 -20.54 -11.65
N ALA A 47 17.58 -19.84 -11.26
CA ALA A 47 17.64 -19.16 -9.97
C ALA A 47 16.63 -18.00 -9.88
N GLY A 48 16.43 -17.26 -10.99
CA GLY A 48 15.40 -16.22 -11.08
C GLY A 48 13.99 -16.78 -10.92
N ALA A 49 13.66 -17.87 -11.61
CA ALA A 49 12.35 -18.52 -11.48
C ALA A 49 12.10 -19.07 -10.06
N LEU A 50 13.08 -19.76 -9.48
CA LEU A 50 13.01 -20.25 -8.10
C LEU A 50 12.91 -19.11 -7.09
N GLY A 51 13.63 -18.02 -7.30
CA GLY A 51 13.58 -16.83 -6.45
C GLY A 51 12.19 -16.16 -6.46
N VAL A 52 11.61 -15.97 -7.66
CA VAL A 52 10.25 -15.41 -7.79
C VAL A 52 9.20 -16.34 -7.17
N ALA A 53 9.30 -17.65 -7.43
CA ALA A 53 8.39 -18.64 -6.83
C ALA A 53 8.50 -18.66 -5.30
N GLY A 54 9.72 -18.63 -4.76
CA GLY A 54 9.99 -18.59 -3.33
C GLY A 54 9.46 -17.31 -2.68
N ALA A 55 9.70 -16.14 -3.28
CA ALA A 55 9.16 -14.87 -2.81
C ALA A 55 7.63 -14.84 -2.84
N GLY A 56 7.01 -15.40 -3.89
CA GLY A 56 5.56 -15.54 -4.00
C GLY A 56 4.97 -16.45 -2.91
N ALA A 57 5.56 -17.63 -2.70
CA ALA A 57 5.14 -18.56 -1.65
C ALA A 57 5.31 -17.97 -0.24
N ALA A 58 6.42 -17.27 0.02
CA ALA A 58 6.68 -16.56 1.26
C ALA A 58 5.63 -15.47 1.55
N THR A 59 5.33 -14.64 0.54
CA THR A 59 4.34 -13.56 0.66
C THR A 59 2.95 -14.13 0.88
N PHE A 60 2.60 -15.20 0.15
CA PHE A 60 1.33 -15.90 0.35
C PHE A 60 1.19 -16.46 1.76
N TYR A 61 2.25 -17.10 2.28
CA TYR A 61 2.24 -17.61 3.65
C TYR A 61 2.07 -16.48 4.68
N CYS A 62 2.79 -15.38 4.53
CA CYS A 62 2.65 -14.24 5.43
C CYS A 62 1.25 -13.61 5.37
N MET A 63 0.61 -13.60 4.19
CA MET A 63 -0.79 -13.19 4.07
C MET A 63 -1.72 -14.12 4.86
N LEU A 64 -1.47 -15.44 4.85
CA LEU A 64 -2.24 -16.39 5.66
C LEU A 64 -2.05 -16.16 7.17
N LEU A 65 -0.85 -15.80 7.61
CA LEU A 65 -0.61 -15.45 9.02
C LEU A 65 -1.49 -14.26 9.46
N LEU A 66 -1.60 -13.22 8.63
CA LEU A 66 -2.46 -12.07 8.91
C LEU A 66 -3.94 -12.43 8.98
N LEU A 67 -4.40 -13.31 8.07
CA LEU A 67 -5.78 -13.78 8.06
C LEU A 67 -6.09 -14.60 9.32
N ASP A 68 -5.18 -15.48 9.75
CA ASP A 68 -5.35 -16.23 11.00
C ASP A 68 -5.37 -15.29 12.21
N CYS A 69 -4.48 -14.29 12.29
CA CYS A 69 -4.51 -13.29 13.35
C CYS A 69 -5.84 -12.53 13.40
N ARG A 70 -6.35 -12.12 12.24
CA ARG A 70 -7.63 -11.42 12.11
C ARG A 70 -8.77 -12.31 12.61
N ASP A 71 -8.81 -13.56 12.18
CA ASP A 71 -9.90 -14.47 12.52
C ASP A 71 -9.89 -14.78 14.03
N ARG A 72 -8.71 -14.95 14.64
CA ARG A 72 -8.55 -15.11 16.10
C ARG A 72 -8.99 -13.89 16.92
N LEU A 73 -8.68 -12.68 16.45
CA LEU A 73 -9.12 -11.46 17.14
C LEU A 73 -10.65 -11.27 17.06
N ARG A 74 -11.26 -11.67 15.93
CA ARG A 74 -12.73 -11.68 15.77
C ARG A 74 -13.39 -12.65 16.75
N GLU A 75 -12.81 -13.83 16.92
CA GLU A 75 -13.30 -14.82 17.89
C GLU A 75 -13.27 -14.25 19.31
N GLN A 76 -12.15 -13.65 19.72
CA GLN A 76 -11.99 -13.05 21.06
C GLN A 76 -13.00 -11.92 21.34
N GLU A 77 -13.22 -11.03 20.38
CA GLU A 77 -14.23 -9.96 20.53
C GLU A 77 -15.65 -10.50 20.66
N THR A 78 -15.98 -11.54 19.89
CA THR A 78 -17.31 -12.16 19.94
C THR A 78 -17.57 -12.80 21.31
N GLU A 79 -16.53 -13.37 21.95
CA GLU A 79 -16.62 -13.95 23.29
C GLU A 79 -16.74 -12.89 24.39
N GLU A 80 -16.02 -11.77 24.27
CA GLU A 80 -16.05 -10.64 25.22
C GLU A 80 -17.38 -9.87 25.18
N ASP A 81 -17.94 -9.60 23.99
CA ASP A 81 -19.23 -8.92 23.82
C ASP A 81 -20.41 -9.73 24.37
N GLY A 82 -20.31 -11.07 24.35
CA GLY A 82 -21.32 -11.98 24.91
C GLY A 82 -21.43 -11.94 26.45
N HIS A 83 -20.42 -11.40 27.16
CA HIS A 83 -20.35 -11.40 28.63
C HIS A 83 -20.66 -10.04 29.29
N GLY A 84 -21.28 -9.10 28.55
CA GLY A 84 -21.77 -7.83 29.13
C GLY A 84 -20.69 -6.74 29.29
N GLY A 85 -19.64 -6.79 28.48
CA GLY A 85 -18.61 -5.77 28.43
C GLY A 85 -19.11 -4.44 27.86
N GLU A 86 -18.50 -3.35 28.32
CA GLU A 86 -18.73 -1.99 27.83
C GLU A 86 -18.42 -1.90 26.33
N GLN A 87 -19.44 -1.63 25.52
CA GLN A 87 -19.32 -1.41 24.07
C GLN A 87 -18.35 -0.27 23.79
N ARG A 88 -17.11 -0.62 23.42
CA ARG A 88 -16.14 0.38 22.94
C ARG A 88 -16.54 0.81 21.53
N PRO A 89 -16.63 2.12 21.26
CA PRO A 89 -17.19 2.66 20.03
C PRO A 89 -16.12 2.65 18.92
N HIS A 90 -15.77 1.49 18.40
CA HIS A 90 -15.12 1.39 17.09
C HIS A 90 -15.88 0.36 16.26
N GLY A 91 -17.05 0.78 15.80
CA GLY A 91 -17.79 0.07 14.77
C GLY A 91 -17.08 0.16 13.44
N ASP A 92 -16.78 -0.99 12.84
CA ASP A 92 -17.12 -1.28 11.45
C ASP A 92 -17.06 -2.80 11.20
N GLY A 93 -18.21 -3.48 11.32
CA GLY A 93 -18.58 -4.70 10.59
C GLY A 93 -17.53 -5.79 10.29
N GLY A 94 -16.56 -6.06 11.17
CA GLY A 94 -15.60 -7.17 11.00
C GLY A 94 -14.49 -6.95 9.97
N ASN A 95 -14.21 -5.71 9.56
CA ASN A 95 -13.07 -5.38 8.71
C ASN A 95 -11.96 -4.72 9.55
N TYR A 96 -10.98 -5.50 10.00
CA TYR A 96 -9.76 -4.94 10.59
C TYR A 96 -8.84 -4.41 9.50
N THR A 97 -8.45 -3.14 9.62
CA THR A 97 -7.32 -2.63 8.84
C THR A 97 -6.02 -3.20 9.38
N TYR A 98 -4.96 -3.14 8.56
CA TYR A 98 -3.65 -3.60 8.99
C TYR A 98 -3.11 -2.78 10.18
N GLY A 99 -3.46 -1.50 10.27
CA GLY A 99 -3.15 -0.62 11.40
C GLY A 99 -3.86 -1.03 12.70
N ASP A 100 -5.13 -1.45 12.60
CA ASP A 100 -5.90 -1.92 13.77
C ASP A 100 -5.34 -3.23 14.33
N LEU A 101 -4.84 -4.11 13.44
CA LEU A 101 -4.13 -5.32 13.86
C LEU A 101 -2.89 -5.00 14.69
N GLY A 102 -2.12 -3.98 14.27
CA GLY A 102 -0.99 -3.45 15.04
C GLY A 102 -1.41 -2.85 16.39
N GLU A 103 -2.56 -2.18 16.44
CA GLU A 103 -3.13 -1.66 17.69
C GLU A 103 -3.47 -2.77 18.68
N ARG A 104 -4.09 -3.85 18.19
CA ARG A 104 -4.48 -4.98 19.02
C ARG A 104 -3.27 -5.76 19.55
N CYS A 105 -2.19 -5.86 18.76
CA CYS A 105 -1.00 -6.61 19.17
C CYS A 105 -0.09 -5.84 20.15
N PHE A 106 0.13 -4.54 19.92
CA PHE A 106 1.13 -3.75 20.64
C PHE A 106 0.58 -2.43 21.21
N GLY A 107 -0.74 -2.27 21.26
CA GLY A 107 -1.39 -1.05 21.71
C GLY A 107 -1.21 0.12 20.72
N PRO A 108 -1.43 1.37 21.16
CA PRO A 108 -1.40 2.53 20.28
C PRO A 108 -0.05 2.72 19.57
N VAL A 109 1.07 2.34 20.20
CA VAL A 109 2.40 2.41 19.58
C VAL A 109 2.49 1.49 18.36
N GLY A 110 1.92 0.29 18.44
CA GLY A 110 1.84 -0.67 17.34
C GLY A 110 1.07 -0.13 16.14
N ARG A 111 -0.04 0.57 16.39
CA ARG A 111 -0.82 1.23 15.33
C ARG A 111 -0.01 2.26 14.58
N HIS A 112 0.62 3.18 15.31
CA HIS A 112 1.42 4.25 14.69
C HIS A 112 2.60 3.68 13.91
N PHE A 113 3.27 2.65 14.43
CA PHE A 113 4.36 1.98 13.74
C PHE A 113 3.90 1.30 12.45
N THR A 114 2.80 0.55 12.50
CA THR A 114 2.25 -0.17 11.35
C THR A 114 1.77 0.78 10.27
N GLU A 115 1.00 1.81 10.64
CA GLU A 115 0.56 2.85 9.71
C GLU A 115 1.77 3.62 9.13
N ALA A 116 2.81 3.90 9.90
CA ALA A 116 4.00 4.57 9.41
C ALA A 116 4.76 3.74 8.36
N ILE A 117 4.92 2.43 8.59
CA ILE A 117 5.55 1.53 7.59
C ILE A 117 4.67 1.44 6.34
N ILE A 118 3.34 1.37 6.49
CA ILE A 118 2.41 1.38 5.34
C ILE A 118 2.58 2.66 4.53
N VAL A 119 2.50 3.83 5.18
CA VAL A 119 2.67 5.12 4.49
C VAL A 119 4.04 5.22 3.83
N LEU A 120 5.10 4.77 4.49
CA LEU A 120 6.46 4.81 3.96
C LEU A 120 6.63 3.88 2.75
N CYS A 121 6.14 2.63 2.85
CA CYS A 121 6.16 1.66 1.76
C CYS A 121 5.42 2.23 0.56
N GLN A 122 4.29 2.87 0.87
CA GLN A 122 3.39 3.33 -0.15
C GLN A 122 3.92 4.55 -0.88
N THR A 123 4.43 5.52 -0.12
CA THR A 123 5.16 6.70 -0.60
C THR A 123 6.33 6.28 -1.47
N GLY A 124 7.09 5.27 -1.04
CA GLY A 124 8.21 4.73 -1.81
C GLY A 124 7.79 4.17 -3.16
N GLY A 125 6.74 3.34 -3.21
CA GLY A 125 6.18 2.85 -4.47
C GLY A 125 5.72 3.98 -5.38
N THR A 126 5.03 4.97 -4.82
CA THR A 126 4.51 6.15 -5.51
C THR A 126 5.62 7.01 -6.14
N VAL A 127 6.69 7.29 -5.40
CA VAL A 127 7.89 7.99 -5.91
C VAL A 127 8.57 7.20 -7.02
N ALA A 128 8.68 5.87 -6.86
CA ALA A 128 9.23 4.99 -7.88
C ALA A 128 8.45 5.06 -9.20
N TYR A 129 7.11 5.07 -9.15
CA TYR A 129 6.28 5.28 -10.35
C TYR A 129 6.57 6.61 -11.04
N LEU A 130 6.63 7.70 -10.28
CA LEU A 130 6.89 9.05 -10.78
C LEU A 130 8.24 9.17 -11.49
N VAL A 131 9.30 8.68 -10.86
CA VAL A 131 10.65 8.69 -11.45
C VAL A 131 10.67 7.88 -12.74
N PHE A 132 10.06 6.69 -12.73
CA PHE A 132 10.01 5.82 -13.89
C PHE A 132 9.29 6.50 -15.07
N ILE A 133 8.09 7.04 -14.86
CA ILE A 133 7.34 7.72 -15.93
C ILE A 133 8.11 8.96 -16.42
N GLY A 134 8.68 9.75 -15.51
CA GLY A 134 9.50 10.91 -15.85
C GLY A 134 10.71 10.57 -16.73
N GLN A 135 11.42 9.48 -16.42
CA GLN A 135 12.55 8.99 -17.23
C GLN A 135 12.09 8.49 -18.61
N ASN A 136 10.96 7.78 -18.69
CA ASN A 136 10.44 7.25 -19.95
C ASN A 136 9.90 8.33 -20.89
N ILE A 137 9.28 9.39 -20.37
CA ILE A 137 8.82 10.50 -21.22
C ILE A 137 10.00 11.38 -21.63
N SER A 138 10.97 11.63 -20.75
CA SER A 138 12.17 12.40 -21.09
C SER A 138 13.02 11.71 -22.17
N SER A 139 13.03 10.37 -22.23
CA SER A 139 13.72 9.63 -23.30
C SER A 139 13.01 9.73 -24.66
N VAL A 140 11.68 9.90 -24.66
CA VAL A 140 10.87 10.10 -25.88
C VAL A 140 10.87 11.58 -26.32
N LEU A 141 10.91 12.51 -25.36
CA LEU A 141 10.92 13.96 -25.58
C LEU A 141 12.22 14.57 -25.00
N PRO A 142 13.37 14.40 -25.67
CA PRO A 142 14.66 14.87 -25.16
C PRO A 142 14.76 16.40 -25.02
N ALA A 143 13.79 17.16 -25.55
CA ALA A 143 13.67 18.60 -25.35
C ALA A 143 13.19 18.98 -23.93
N LEU A 144 12.65 18.04 -23.15
CA LEU A 144 12.14 18.27 -21.80
C LEU A 144 13.00 17.52 -20.78
N SER A 145 13.43 18.22 -19.73
CA SER A 145 14.12 17.59 -18.60
C SER A 145 13.16 16.67 -17.84
N SER A 146 13.67 15.60 -17.23
CA SER A 146 12.88 14.65 -16.46
C SER A 146 12.10 15.34 -15.33
N ALA A 147 12.72 16.33 -14.68
CA ALA A 147 12.08 17.16 -13.66
C ALA A 147 10.97 18.05 -14.25
N THR A 148 11.16 18.61 -15.45
CA THR A 148 10.12 19.39 -16.15
C THR A 148 8.92 18.52 -16.49
N VAL A 149 9.13 17.28 -16.93
CA VAL A 149 8.02 16.36 -17.22
C VAL A 149 7.25 15.99 -15.95
N VAL A 150 7.96 15.67 -14.87
CA VAL A 150 7.35 15.35 -13.58
C VAL A 150 6.56 16.53 -13.01
N LEU A 151 7.15 17.74 -13.01
CA LEU A 151 6.55 18.91 -12.38
C LEU A 151 5.50 19.62 -13.25
N ALA A 152 5.68 19.68 -14.58
CA ALA A 152 4.80 20.47 -15.46
C ALA A 152 3.70 19.64 -16.13
N LEU A 153 3.89 18.32 -16.29
CA LEU A 153 2.95 17.45 -17.00
C LEU A 153 2.29 16.42 -16.09
N LEU A 154 3.06 15.76 -15.22
CA LEU A 154 2.55 14.70 -14.32
C LEU A 154 1.87 15.27 -13.07
N LEU A 155 2.46 16.26 -12.41
CA LEU A 155 1.89 16.87 -11.20
C LEU A 155 0.44 17.38 -11.39
N PRO A 156 0.08 18.11 -12.46
CA PRO A 156 -1.31 18.55 -12.66
C PRO A 156 -2.28 17.38 -12.90
N ALA A 157 -1.82 16.35 -13.63
CA ALA A 157 -2.60 15.15 -13.90
C ALA A 157 -2.83 14.33 -12.61
N GLU A 158 -1.83 14.20 -11.75
CA GLU A 158 -1.93 13.52 -10.46
C GLU A 158 -2.81 14.28 -9.46
N VAL A 159 -2.69 15.60 -9.42
CA VAL A 159 -3.58 16.44 -8.62
C VAL A 159 -5.02 16.24 -9.09
N ALA A 160 -5.29 16.27 -10.41
CA ALA A 160 -6.62 16.00 -10.96
C ALA A 160 -7.14 14.59 -10.61
N LEU A 161 -6.28 13.57 -10.67
CA LEU A 161 -6.63 12.20 -10.28
C LEU A 161 -6.88 12.04 -8.77
N SER A 162 -6.17 12.79 -7.93
CA SER A 162 -6.36 12.78 -6.46
C SER A 162 -7.74 13.33 -6.00
N PHE A 163 -8.41 14.09 -6.88
CA PHE A 163 -9.79 14.56 -6.66
C PHE A 163 -10.84 13.48 -6.95
N VAL A 164 -10.49 12.42 -7.69
CA VAL A 164 -11.39 11.28 -7.94
C VAL A 164 -11.37 10.37 -6.71
N ARG A 165 -12.39 10.52 -5.86
CA ARG A 165 -12.50 9.86 -4.55
C ARG A 165 -13.21 8.49 -4.60
N SER A 166 -13.66 8.03 -5.77
CA SER A 166 -14.29 6.71 -5.93
C SER A 166 -13.59 5.87 -7.01
N LEU A 167 -13.00 4.75 -6.58
CA LEU A 167 -12.33 3.76 -7.44
C LEU A 167 -13.31 3.02 -8.37
N SER A 168 -14.62 3.13 -8.12
CA SER A 168 -15.68 2.41 -8.85
C SER A 168 -15.92 2.94 -10.28
N ALA A 169 -15.47 4.15 -10.60
CA ALA A 169 -15.70 4.78 -11.91
C ALA A 169 -14.65 4.44 -12.98
N LEU A 170 -13.57 3.72 -12.61
CA LEU A 170 -12.44 3.44 -13.50
C LEU A 170 -12.50 2.06 -14.20
N ALA A 171 -13.49 1.23 -13.84
CA ALA A 171 -13.67 -0.11 -14.40
C ALA A 171 -13.86 -0.19 -15.94
N PRO A 172 -14.50 0.78 -16.65
CA PRO A 172 -14.68 0.64 -18.09
C PRO A 172 -13.45 1.03 -18.93
N PHE A 173 -12.39 1.61 -18.34
CA PHE A 173 -11.22 2.04 -19.11
C PHE A 173 -10.28 0.90 -19.54
N SER A 174 -10.52 -0.33 -19.09
CA SER A 174 -9.63 -1.48 -19.34
C SER A 174 -9.93 -2.27 -20.63
N ILE A 175 -11.04 -2.01 -21.34
CA ILE A 175 -11.45 -2.86 -22.47
C ILE A 175 -11.03 -2.28 -23.83
N LEU A 176 -10.87 -0.96 -23.94
CA LEU A 176 -10.39 -0.27 -25.17
C LEU A 176 -8.86 -0.15 -25.23
N ALA A 177 -8.19 -0.53 -24.14
CA ALA A 177 -6.75 -0.43 -23.96
C ALA A 177 -5.97 -1.57 -24.66
N ASP A 178 -6.59 -2.41 -25.49
CA ASP A 178 -6.03 -3.72 -25.86
C ASP A 178 -5.88 -4.01 -27.38
N ALA A 179 -5.84 -3.00 -28.24
CA ALA A 179 -5.49 -3.19 -29.66
C ALA A 179 -4.12 -2.57 -30.03
N CYS A 180 -3.05 -3.27 -29.64
CA CYS A 180 -1.69 -3.26 -30.20
C CYS A 180 -0.82 -1.96 -30.28
N THR A 181 -1.23 -0.82 -29.73
CA THR A 181 -0.29 0.28 -29.34
C THR A 181 -0.01 0.28 -27.83
N VAL A 182 -0.12 -0.90 -27.24
CA VAL A 182 -0.74 -1.12 -25.93
C VAL A 182 0.26 -1.23 -24.80
N LEU A 183 1.40 -1.89 -24.95
CA LEU A 183 2.20 -2.26 -23.79
C LEU A 183 2.81 -1.06 -23.04
N ALA A 184 3.35 -0.04 -23.73
CA ALA A 184 3.97 1.11 -23.06
C ALA A 184 2.94 2.11 -22.50
N VAL A 185 1.85 2.37 -23.23
CA VAL A 185 0.77 3.27 -22.78
C VAL A 185 -0.08 2.59 -21.71
N VAL A 186 -0.38 1.29 -21.83
CA VAL A 186 -1.02 0.50 -20.77
C VAL A 186 -0.11 0.40 -19.57
N LEU A 187 1.20 0.23 -19.74
CA LEU A 187 2.10 0.31 -18.60
C LEU A 187 2.04 1.72 -17.99
N CYS A 188 2.22 2.81 -18.73
CA CYS A 188 2.13 4.16 -18.17
C CYS A 188 0.78 4.45 -17.48
N VAL A 189 -0.33 4.04 -18.07
CA VAL A 189 -1.68 4.20 -17.50
C VAL A 189 -1.87 3.27 -16.30
N ALA A 190 -1.42 2.01 -16.37
CA ALA A 190 -1.44 1.08 -15.25
C ALA A 190 -0.61 1.62 -14.09
N LEU A 191 0.60 2.14 -14.33
CA LEU A 191 1.44 2.76 -13.31
C LEU A 191 0.77 4.02 -12.72
N ALA A 192 0.08 4.82 -13.52
CA ALA A 192 -0.71 5.97 -13.04
C ALA A 192 -1.95 5.54 -12.22
N LEU A 193 -2.59 4.43 -12.59
CA LEU A 193 -3.70 3.85 -11.85
C LEU A 193 -3.22 3.16 -10.56
N THR A 194 -2.11 2.44 -10.61
CA THR A 194 -1.47 1.85 -9.44
C THR A 194 -1.05 2.96 -8.48
N PHE A 195 -0.46 4.07 -8.95
CA PHE A 195 -0.24 5.28 -8.15
C PHE A 195 -1.52 5.74 -7.44
N ALA A 196 -2.66 5.81 -8.13
CA ALA A 196 -3.92 6.23 -7.53
C ALA A 196 -4.43 5.26 -6.45
N VAL A 197 -4.34 3.95 -6.71
CA VAL A 197 -4.69 2.88 -5.76
C VAL A 197 -3.79 2.94 -4.53
N MET A 198 -2.49 3.06 -4.77
CA MET A 198 -1.45 3.20 -3.78
C MET A 198 -1.62 4.48 -2.94
N MET A 199 -2.10 5.58 -3.50
CA MET A 199 -2.36 6.81 -2.74
C MET A 199 -3.58 6.72 -1.80
N HIS A 200 -4.47 5.76 -2.01
CA HIS A 200 -5.67 5.60 -1.18
C HIS A 200 -5.36 5.40 0.32
N PRO A 201 -4.57 4.39 0.73
CA PRO A 201 -4.24 4.19 2.15
C PRO A 201 -3.49 5.38 2.76
N ILE A 202 -2.65 6.09 1.99
CA ILE A 202 -1.98 7.29 2.49
C ILE A 202 -3.00 8.37 2.84
N HIS A 203 -3.94 8.66 1.93
CA HIS A 203 -4.97 9.66 2.18
C HIS A 203 -5.88 9.27 3.33
N GLU A 204 -6.23 7.98 3.46
CA GLU A 204 -7.05 7.47 4.55
C GLU A 204 -6.36 7.61 5.92
N ILE A 205 -5.06 7.29 5.99
CA ILE A 205 -4.27 7.48 7.21
C ILE A 205 -4.14 8.98 7.54
N VAL A 206 -3.79 9.82 6.57
CA VAL A 206 -3.68 11.27 6.80
C VAL A 206 -5.01 11.88 7.24
N GLU A 207 -6.12 11.47 6.62
CA GLU A 207 -7.48 11.90 6.95
C GLU A 207 -7.91 11.44 8.34
N SER A 208 -7.69 10.16 8.68
CA SER A 208 -8.00 9.63 10.02
C SER A 208 -7.21 10.34 11.13
N ARG A 209 -5.96 10.74 10.87
CA ARG A 209 -5.14 11.54 11.80
C ARG A 209 -5.60 13.00 11.88
N LEU A 210 -5.98 13.61 10.76
CA LEU A 210 -6.54 14.97 10.72
C LEU A 210 -7.90 15.08 11.42
N LEU A 211 -8.72 14.03 11.32
CA LEU A 211 -10.07 13.93 11.87
C LEU A 211 -10.13 13.24 13.25
N ALA A 212 -8.97 12.87 13.80
CA ALA A 212 -8.86 12.20 15.09
C ALA A 212 -9.64 12.95 16.19
N PRO A 213 -10.25 12.24 17.15
CA PRO A 213 -11.02 12.85 18.24
C PRO A 213 -10.11 13.75 19.09
N GLY A 214 -10.12 15.06 18.81
CA GLY A 214 -9.20 16.05 19.40
C GLY A 214 -8.56 17.01 18.39
N GLY A 215 -8.63 16.70 17.09
CA GLY A 215 -8.06 17.52 16.02
C GLY A 215 -8.70 18.91 15.89
N TRP A 216 -7.85 19.93 15.72
CA TRP A 216 -8.27 21.33 15.47
C TRP A 216 -9.14 21.48 14.22
N VAL A 217 -8.96 20.61 13.22
CA VAL A 217 -9.67 20.65 11.93
C VAL A 217 -11.14 20.25 12.09
N ARG A 218 -11.43 19.19 12.85
CA ARG A 218 -12.80 18.71 13.11
C ARG A 218 -13.69 19.73 13.83
N ARG A 219 -13.11 20.65 14.63
CA ARG A 219 -13.86 21.70 15.35
C ARG A 219 -14.25 22.90 14.49
N ARG A 220 -13.65 23.11 13.31
CA ARG A 220 -13.82 24.34 12.50
C ARG A 220 -14.94 24.28 11.43
N GLY A 221 -15.76 23.23 11.42
CA GLY A 221 -16.94 23.10 10.55
C GLY A 221 -16.66 22.60 9.13
N GLY A 222 -17.71 22.17 8.43
CA GLY A 222 -17.61 21.31 7.24
C GLY A 222 -16.97 21.93 5.98
N PHE A 223 -16.83 23.26 5.88
CA PHE A 223 -16.08 23.87 4.76
C PHE A 223 -14.56 23.81 5.01
N VAL A 224 -14.13 24.15 6.23
CA VAL A 224 -12.71 24.10 6.63
C VAL A 224 -12.21 22.66 6.64
N GLU A 225 -13.05 21.73 7.07
CA GLU A 225 -12.78 20.29 7.00
C GLU A 225 -12.55 19.82 5.56
N ARG A 226 -13.48 20.12 4.64
CA ARG A 226 -13.32 19.78 3.21
C ARG A 226 -12.09 20.43 2.58
N ALA A 227 -11.86 21.71 2.85
CA ALA A 227 -10.69 22.43 2.36
C ALA A 227 -9.37 21.85 2.89
N ALA A 228 -9.31 21.49 4.18
CA ALA A 228 -8.14 20.84 4.79
C ALA A 228 -7.88 19.45 4.21
N LEU A 229 -8.93 18.68 3.89
CA LEU A 229 -8.81 17.38 3.23
C LEU A 229 -8.30 17.51 1.79
N HIS A 230 -8.80 18.46 1.00
CA HIS A 230 -8.27 18.68 -0.34
C HIS A 230 -6.84 19.24 -0.32
N LEU A 231 -6.54 20.16 0.60
CA LEU A 231 -5.20 20.73 0.75
C LEU A 231 -4.18 19.68 1.20
N SER A 232 -4.56 18.79 2.13
CA SER A 232 -3.68 17.69 2.56
C SER A 232 -3.39 16.72 1.43
N ARG A 233 -4.36 16.36 0.59
CA ARG A 233 -4.13 15.54 -0.63
C ARG A 233 -3.11 16.19 -1.56
N VAL A 234 -3.31 17.47 -1.89
CA VAL A 234 -2.38 18.21 -2.76
C VAL A 234 -0.99 18.31 -2.12
N ALA A 235 -0.90 18.56 -0.81
CA ALA A 235 0.37 18.65 -0.09
C ALA A 235 1.13 17.31 -0.09
N VAL A 236 0.44 16.19 0.10
CA VAL A 236 1.04 14.85 0.02
C VAL A 236 1.57 14.61 -1.39
N VAL A 237 0.76 14.82 -2.43
CA VAL A 237 1.18 14.66 -3.84
C VAL A 237 2.38 15.55 -4.19
N ALA A 238 2.35 16.82 -3.79
CA ALA A 238 3.44 17.77 -4.05
C ALA A 238 4.75 17.37 -3.34
N THR A 239 4.66 16.87 -2.10
CA THR A 239 5.82 16.40 -1.35
C THR A 239 6.44 15.17 -2.02
N LEU A 240 5.61 14.23 -2.48
CA LEU A 240 6.06 13.04 -3.20
C LEU A 240 6.74 13.38 -4.52
N ALA A 241 6.17 14.30 -5.30
CA ALA A 241 6.77 14.78 -6.54
C ALA A 241 8.10 15.52 -6.30
N ALA A 242 8.20 16.31 -5.23
CA ALA A 242 9.45 16.95 -4.83
C ALA A 242 10.52 15.90 -4.50
N ILE A 243 10.20 14.89 -3.68
CA ILE A 243 11.13 13.78 -3.36
C ILE A 243 11.58 13.08 -4.64
N ALA A 244 10.67 12.78 -5.58
CA ALA A 244 10.99 12.14 -6.86
C ALA A 244 12.02 12.93 -7.69
N CYS A 245 12.00 14.27 -7.63
CA CYS A 245 12.97 15.11 -8.34
C CYS A 245 14.39 15.01 -7.78
N PHE A 246 14.55 14.59 -6.52
CA PHE A 246 15.86 14.42 -5.88
C PHE A 246 16.41 12.99 -5.98
N VAL A 247 15.67 12.04 -6.55
CA VAL A 247 16.13 10.65 -6.68
C VAL A 247 17.02 10.50 -7.92
N PRO A 248 18.34 10.26 -7.75
CA PRO A 248 19.30 10.25 -8.84
C PRO A 248 19.22 8.99 -9.72
N ALA A 249 18.69 7.88 -9.20
CA ALA A 249 18.50 6.63 -9.95
C ALA A 249 17.29 5.83 -9.45
N PHE A 250 16.35 5.52 -10.35
CA PHE A 250 15.16 4.70 -10.06
C PHE A 250 15.53 3.35 -9.44
N GLY A 251 16.56 2.68 -9.98
CA GLY A 251 16.96 1.34 -9.58
C GLY A 251 17.43 1.26 -8.12
N GLU A 252 18.28 2.20 -7.68
CA GLU A 252 18.81 2.22 -6.31
C GLU A 252 17.71 2.54 -5.29
N PHE A 253 16.85 3.51 -5.60
CA PHE A 253 15.72 3.84 -4.76
C PHE A 253 14.70 2.70 -4.67
N ALA A 254 14.37 2.05 -5.79
CA ALA A 254 13.47 0.91 -5.80
C ALA A 254 14.05 -0.28 -5.01
N ALA A 255 15.35 -0.53 -5.12
CA ALA A 255 16.04 -1.56 -4.34
C ALA A 255 16.04 -1.24 -2.84
N PHE A 256 16.27 0.03 -2.47
CA PHE A 256 16.21 0.50 -1.08
C PHE A 256 14.82 0.28 -0.47
N VAL A 257 13.77 0.84 -1.09
CA VAL A 257 12.39 0.75 -0.58
C VAL A 257 11.93 -0.70 -0.53
N GLY A 258 12.22 -1.49 -1.57
CA GLY A 258 11.82 -2.89 -1.67
C GLY A 258 12.51 -3.81 -0.67
N SER A 259 13.81 -3.64 -0.44
CA SER A 259 14.55 -4.49 0.51
C SER A 259 14.28 -4.14 1.98
N THR A 260 14.00 -2.87 2.27
CA THR A 260 13.81 -2.39 3.64
C THR A 260 12.34 -2.37 4.04
N VAL A 261 11.58 -1.44 3.46
CA VAL A 261 10.21 -1.14 3.91
C VAL A 261 9.25 -2.27 3.54
N CYS A 262 9.36 -2.81 2.32
CA CYS A 262 8.51 -3.94 1.93
C CYS A 262 8.85 -5.22 2.72
N ALA A 263 10.12 -5.48 3.04
CA ALA A 263 10.48 -6.65 3.85
C ALA A 263 9.91 -6.54 5.28
N LEU A 264 9.96 -5.34 5.88
CA LEU A 264 9.33 -5.08 7.18
C LEU A 264 7.82 -5.30 7.13
N LEU A 265 7.16 -4.80 6.09
CA LEU A 265 5.70 -4.84 5.97
C LEU A 265 5.18 -6.22 5.56
N SER A 266 5.87 -6.93 4.67
CA SER A 266 5.40 -8.20 4.09
C SER A 266 5.86 -9.43 4.86
N PHE A 267 6.95 -9.36 5.64
CA PHE A 267 7.49 -10.51 6.38
C PHE A 267 7.55 -10.27 7.89
N VAL A 268 8.09 -9.14 8.33
CA VAL A 268 8.32 -8.90 9.77
C VAL A 268 7.01 -8.64 10.53
N LEU A 269 6.16 -7.73 10.03
CA LEU A 269 4.89 -7.40 10.69
C LEU A 269 3.92 -8.60 10.79
N PRO A 270 3.67 -9.39 9.72
CA PRO A 270 2.82 -10.57 9.82
C PRO A 270 3.31 -11.60 10.85
N ALA A 271 4.61 -11.90 10.82
CA ALA A 271 5.20 -12.85 11.77
C ALA A 271 5.13 -12.33 13.21
N LEU A 272 5.38 -11.03 13.44
CA LEU A 272 5.25 -10.42 14.77
C LEU A 272 3.83 -10.49 15.32
N PHE A 273 2.83 -10.19 14.51
CA PHE A 273 1.43 -10.23 14.92
C PHE A 273 1.00 -11.67 15.23
N HIS A 274 1.37 -12.61 14.38
CA HIS A 274 1.04 -14.03 14.60
C HIS A 274 1.72 -14.59 15.85
N LEU A 275 3.00 -14.33 16.05
CA LEU A 275 3.70 -14.73 17.29
C LEU A 275 3.09 -14.11 18.55
N ARG A 276 2.49 -12.91 18.44
CA ARG A 276 1.93 -12.20 19.58
C ARG A 276 0.52 -12.63 19.94
N VAL A 277 -0.32 -12.86 18.93
CA VAL A 277 -1.75 -13.20 19.08
C VAL A 277 -1.95 -14.71 19.16
N VAL A 278 -1.36 -15.46 18.22
CA VAL A 278 -1.55 -16.90 18.05
C VAL A 278 -0.39 -17.71 18.65
N GLY A 279 0.80 -17.12 18.76
CA GLY A 279 1.99 -17.78 19.29
C GLY A 279 1.83 -18.50 20.65
N PRO A 280 1.03 -18.01 21.62
CA PRO A 280 0.77 -18.73 22.86
C PRO A 280 0.02 -20.06 22.69
N THR A 281 -0.83 -20.17 21.66
CA THR A 281 -1.66 -21.37 21.37
C THR A 281 -1.12 -22.20 20.20
N ALA A 282 -0.18 -21.65 19.44
CA ALA A 282 0.42 -22.28 18.27
C ALA A 282 1.41 -23.41 18.60
N SER A 283 1.55 -24.35 17.66
CA SER A 283 2.57 -25.40 17.73
C SER A 283 3.98 -24.82 17.71
N THR A 284 4.94 -25.54 18.29
CA THR A 284 6.36 -25.14 18.29
C THR A 284 6.94 -25.02 16.88
N TRP A 285 6.47 -25.84 15.95
CA TRP A 285 6.84 -25.75 14.53
C TRP A 285 6.34 -24.46 13.88
N ALA A 286 5.06 -24.11 14.07
CA ALA A 286 4.51 -22.87 13.53
C ALA A 286 5.28 -21.64 14.05
N ARG A 287 5.58 -21.61 15.35
CA ARG A 287 6.40 -20.55 15.95
C ARG A 287 7.80 -20.48 15.35
N ALA A 288 8.43 -21.63 15.07
CA ALA A 288 9.74 -21.68 14.44
C ALA A 288 9.71 -21.12 13.00
N VAL A 289 8.65 -21.41 12.25
CA VAL A 289 8.42 -20.84 10.91
C VAL A 289 8.21 -19.33 10.98
N ASP A 290 7.43 -18.82 11.94
CA ASP A 290 7.24 -17.38 12.12
C ASP A 290 8.56 -16.67 12.45
N TYR A 291 9.36 -17.25 13.36
CA TYR A 291 10.70 -16.71 13.67
C TYR A 291 11.62 -16.73 12.45
N PHE A 292 11.52 -17.72 11.56
CA PHE A 292 12.26 -17.75 10.32
C PHE A 292 11.89 -16.59 9.39
N PHE A 293 10.58 -16.32 9.19
CA PHE A 293 10.13 -15.18 8.39
C PHE A 293 10.50 -13.83 9.00
N LEU A 294 10.42 -13.73 10.34
CA LEU A 294 10.85 -12.55 11.08
C LEU A 294 12.34 -12.26 10.85
N LEU A 295 13.20 -13.26 11.08
CA LEU A 295 14.65 -13.10 10.99
C LEU A 295 15.08 -12.85 9.55
N SER A 296 14.54 -13.59 8.58
CA SER A 296 14.83 -13.37 7.16
C SER A 296 14.42 -11.97 6.70
N GLY A 297 13.24 -11.48 7.11
CA GLY A 297 12.81 -10.10 6.81
C GLY A 297 13.74 -9.04 7.40
N LEU A 298 14.19 -9.21 8.65
CA LEU A 298 15.16 -8.30 9.28
C LEU A 298 16.53 -8.34 8.60
N VAL A 299 16.99 -9.52 8.18
CA VAL A 299 18.25 -9.68 7.42
C VAL A 299 18.15 -8.99 6.07
N PHE A 300 17.05 -9.15 5.33
CA PHE A 300 16.86 -8.46 4.05
C PHE A 300 16.82 -6.95 4.22
N ALA A 301 16.13 -6.44 5.25
CA ALA A 301 16.09 -5.02 5.55
C ALA A 301 17.47 -4.48 5.93
N GLY A 302 18.21 -5.18 6.79
CA GLY A 302 19.56 -4.79 7.19
C GLY A 302 20.55 -4.79 6.03
N HIS A 303 20.55 -5.86 5.23
CA HIS A 303 21.41 -5.97 4.06
C HIS A 303 21.07 -4.90 3.01
N GLY A 304 19.78 -4.68 2.73
CA GLY A 304 19.31 -3.66 1.81
C GLY A 304 19.76 -2.25 2.20
N MET A 305 19.57 -1.90 3.48
CA MET A 305 20.04 -0.63 4.04
C MET A 305 21.56 -0.48 3.90
N TYR A 306 22.32 -1.54 4.21
CA TYR A 306 23.79 -1.53 4.09
C TYR A 306 24.26 -1.34 2.64
N THR A 307 23.64 -2.03 1.69
CA THR A 307 24.02 -1.93 0.27
C THR A 307 23.80 -0.53 -0.31
N VAL A 308 22.85 0.23 0.22
CA VAL A 308 22.53 1.58 -0.25
C VAL A 308 23.39 2.64 0.44
N LEU A 309 23.74 2.41 1.71
CA LEU A 309 24.57 3.34 2.50
C LEU A 309 26.07 3.15 2.28
N SER A 310 26.51 1.97 1.82
CA SER A 310 27.91 1.75 1.48
C SER A 310 28.28 2.55 0.23
N PRO A 311 29.30 3.44 0.29
CA PRO A 311 29.74 4.19 -0.89
C PRO A 311 30.27 3.20 -1.93
N GLN A 312 29.70 3.24 -3.14
CA GLN A 312 30.26 2.58 -4.34
C GLN A 312 31.32 3.46 -5.00
#